data_AF-C3R3T9-F1
#
_entry.id   AF-C3R3T9-F1
#
_cell.length_a   1.000
_cell.length_b   1.000
_cell.length_c   1.000
_cell.angle_alpha   90.00
_cell.angle_beta   90.00
_cell.angle_gamma   90.00
#
_symmetry.space_group_name_H-M   'P 1'
#
loop_
_entity.id
_entity.type
_entity.pdbx_description
1 polymer ?
#
loop_
_entity_poly.entity_id
_entity_poly.type
_entity_poly.pdbx_seq_one_letter_code
_entity_poly.pdbx_strand_id
1 'polypeptide(L)'
;MADYIKFLYKTVRKYFGEAVVVTQELDDIVSSPIIKDTIINNADCKILLDQRKYINKFDSVQSLLGLTDKEKGQILSINQANDPARKYKEV
;
A
#
# COMPACT_ATOMS: atom_id res chain seq x y z
N MET A 1 7.14 4.09 19.30
CA MET A 1 6.97 3.08 18.23
C MET A 1 7.52 3.54 16.88
N ALA A 2 7.17 4.76 16.41
CA ALA A 2 7.56 5.25 15.08
C ALA A 2 9.09 5.30 14.82
N ASP A 3 9.89 5.72 15.80
CA ASP A 3 11.36 5.74 15.65
C ASP A 3 11.98 4.36 15.52
N TYR A 4 11.38 3.34 16.15
CA TYR A 4 11.81 1.95 16.00
C TYR A 4 11.53 1.44 14.59
N ILE A 5 10.36 1.75 14.02
CA ILE A 5 10.03 1.38 12.63
C ILE A 5 11.00 2.05 11.66
N LYS A 6 11.32 3.33 11.88
CA LYS A 6 12.35 4.05 11.11
C LYS A 6 13.72 3.38 11.20
N PHE A 7 14.13 2.99 12.39
CA PHE A 7 15.37 2.25 12.59
C PHE A 7 15.36 0.90 11.85
N LEU A 8 14.27 0.13 11.98
CA LEU A 8 14.10 -1.16 11.31
C LEU A 8 14.25 -1.03 9.80
N TYR A 9 13.47 -0.16 9.14
CA TYR A 9 13.52 0.03 7.69
C TYR A 9 14.89 0.47 7.18
N LYS A 10 15.65 1.24 7.97
CA LYS A 10 17.00 1.69 7.59
C LYS A 10 18.10 0.65 7.82
N THR A 11 17.89 -0.32 8.70
CA THR A 11 18.95 -1.24 9.13
C THR A 11 18.73 -2.68 8.69
N VAL A 12 17.49 -3.11 8.49
CA VAL A 12 17.14 -4.50 8.16
C VAL A 12 17.85 -4.99 6.88
N ARG A 13 18.03 -4.11 5.90
CA ARG A 13 18.75 -4.40 4.65
C ARG A 13 20.22 -4.77 4.86
N LYS A 14 20.88 -4.26 5.92
CA LYS A 14 22.27 -4.61 6.27
C LYS A 14 22.41 -6.06 6.73
N TYR A 15 21.31 -6.65 7.20
CA TYR A 15 21.25 -8.02 7.70
C TYR A 15 20.53 -8.95 6.71
N PHE A 16 20.43 -8.55 5.43
CA PHE A 16 19.72 -9.30 4.39
C PHE A 16 18.25 -9.62 4.74
N GLY A 17 17.63 -8.83 5.60
CA GLY A 17 16.22 -8.97 5.96
C GLY A 17 15.33 -8.00 5.19
N GLU A 18 14.04 -8.31 5.15
CA GLU A 18 13.01 -7.50 4.49
C GLU A 18 11.96 -7.05 5.51
N ALA A 19 11.63 -5.76 5.49
CA ALA A 19 10.54 -5.21 6.31
C ALA A 19 9.26 -5.14 5.46
N VAL A 20 8.31 -6.00 5.79
CA VAL A 20 6.99 -6.04 5.16
C VAL A 20 5.95 -5.49 6.14
N VAL A 21 5.13 -4.54 5.68
CA VAL A 21 4.00 -4.01 6.45
C VAL A 21 2.73 -4.26 5.66
N VAL A 22 1.75 -4.85 6.33
CA VAL A 22 0.41 -5.10 5.79
C VAL A 22 -0.57 -4.31 6.64
N THR A 23 -1.31 -3.40 6.02
CA THR A 23 -2.37 -2.63 6.67
C THR A 23 -3.63 -2.66 5.82
N GLN A 24 -4.78 -2.59 6.49
CA GLN A 24 -6.05 -2.29 5.85
C GLN A 24 -6.38 -0.80 5.96
N GLU A 25 -5.81 -0.11 6.95
CA GLU A 25 -6.05 1.30 7.25
C GLU A 25 -4.86 2.12 6.76
N LEU A 26 -5.01 2.69 5.57
CA LEU A 26 -3.97 3.49 4.92
C LEU A 26 -3.80 4.85 5.62
N ASP A 27 -4.88 5.39 6.20
CA ASP A 27 -4.88 6.65 6.95
C ASP A 27 -3.91 6.62 8.15
N ASP A 28 -3.75 5.48 8.81
CA ASP A 28 -2.82 5.32 9.94
C ASP A 28 -1.35 5.46 9.52
N ILE A 29 -1.02 5.07 8.30
CA ILE A 29 0.32 5.24 7.73
C ILE A 29 0.53 6.70 7.31
N VAL A 30 -0.47 7.30 6.69
CA VAL A 30 -0.38 8.67 6.14
C VAL A 30 -0.39 9.74 7.24
N SER A 31 -1.12 9.51 8.33
CA SER A 31 -1.24 10.46 9.45
C SER A 31 0.06 10.64 10.24
N SER A 32 0.94 9.63 10.24
CA SER A 32 2.24 9.71 10.93
C SER A 32 3.35 10.12 9.95
N PRO A 33 3.94 11.32 10.06
CA PRO A 33 4.95 11.80 9.11
C PRO A 33 6.21 10.93 9.11
N ILE A 34 6.60 10.40 10.28
CA ILE A 34 7.78 9.52 10.41
C ILE A 34 7.54 8.19 9.68
N ILE A 35 6.35 7.62 9.84
CA ILE A 35 5.99 6.32 9.25
C ILE A 35 5.75 6.49 7.76
N LYS A 36 5.05 7.56 7.35
CA LYS A 36 4.83 7.94 5.96
C LYS A 36 6.13 7.98 5.17
N ASP A 37 7.08 8.81 5.60
CA ASP A 37 8.35 8.96 4.88
C ASP A 37 9.21 7.70 4.93
N THR A 38 9.12 6.93 6.02
CA THR A 38 9.89 5.71 6.16
C THR A 38 9.35 4.60 5.25
N ILE A 39 8.06 4.28 5.34
CA ILE A 39 7.47 3.15 4.63
C ILE A 39 7.36 3.47 3.14
N ILE A 40 6.80 4.62 2.77
CA ILE A 40 6.50 4.90 1.34
C ILE A 40 7.76 5.15 0.53
N ASN A 41 8.73 5.91 1.07
CA ASN A 41 9.95 6.24 0.32
C ASN A 41 11.00 5.11 0.34
N ASN A 42 11.03 4.25 1.36
CA ASN A 42 12.02 3.16 1.43
C ASN A 42 11.47 1.79 1.00
N ALA A 43 10.14 1.63 0.84
CA ALA A 43 9.58 0.41 0.26
C ALA A 43 9.64 0.48 -1.27
N ASP A 44 10.60 -0.25 -1.84
CA ASP A 44 10.75 -0.38 -3.30
C ASP A 44 9.54 -1.10 -3.92
N CYS A 45 9.04 -2.14 -3.25
CA CYS A 45 7.87 -2.90 -3.68
C CYS A 45 6.61 -2.44 -2.94
N LYS A 46 5.54 -2.20 -3.69
CA LYS A 46 4.23 -1.82 -3.16
C LYS A 46 3.18 -2.73 -3.81
N ILE A 47 2.47 -3.49 -2.98
CA ILE A 47 1.38 -4.37 -3.42
C ILE A 47 0.08 -3.74 -2.97
N LEU A 48 -0.70 -3.24 -3.94
CA LEU A 48 -2.01 -2.67 -3.70
C LEU A 48 -3.07 -3.68 -4.12
N LEU A 49 -3.87 -4.14 -3.16
CA LEU A 49 -5.05 -4.96 -3.39
C LEU A 49 -6.28 -4.07 -3.59
N ASP A 50 -7.45 -4.66 -3.78
CA ASP A 50 -8.71 -3.92 -3.92
C ASP A 50 -8.90 -2.85 -2.82
N GLN A 51 -8.95 -1.58 -3.24
CA GLN A 51 -9.11 -0.41 -2.38
C GLN A 51 -10.51 0.25 -2.52
N ARG A 52 -11.55 -0.46 -3.00
CA ARG A 52 -12.90 0.11 -3.21
C ARG A 52 -13.48 0.83 -1.99
N LYS A 53 -13.22 0.33 -0.77
CA LYS A 53 -13.66 0.97 0.48
C LYS A 53 -13.05 2.37 0.69
N TYR A 54 -11.93 2.66 0.02
CA TYR A 54 -11.18 3.91 0.12
C TYR A 54 -11.35 4.83 -1.09
N ILE A 55 -12.30 4.58 -2.00
CA ILE A 55 -12.53 5.41 -3.21
C ILE A 55 -12.54 6.92 -2.89
N ASN A 56 -13.27 7.32 -1.84
CA ASN A 56 -13.43 8.72 -1.45
C ASN A 56 -12.15 9.38 -0.93
N LYS A 57 -11.16 8.59 -0.51
CA LYS A 57 -9.87 9.06 0.03
C LYS A 57 -8.69 8.69 -0.85
N PHE A 58 -8.94 8.03 -1.99
CA PHE A 58 -7.88 7.47 -2.81
C PHE A 58 -7.01 8.55 -3.47
N ASP A 59 -7.51 9.77 -3.66
CA ASP A 59 -6.73 10.87 -4.24
C ASP A 59 -5.50 11.25 -3.39
N SER A 60 -5.64 11.18 -2.07
CA SER A 60 -4.52 11.40 -1.16
C SER A 60 -3.49 10.28 -1.27
N VAL A 61 -3.95 9.04 -1.43
CA VAL A 61 -3.09 7.85 -1.61
C VAL A 61 -2.39 7.90 -2.96
N GLN A 62 -3.12 8.24 -4.03
CA GLN A 62 -2.61 8.38 -5.39
C GLN A 62 -1.45 9.39 -5.42
N SER A 63 -1.67 10.57 -4.86
CA SER A 63 -0.65 11.64 -4.82
C SER A 63 0.60 11.22 -4.04
N LEU A 64 0.40 10.49 -2.95
CA LEU A 64 1.45 10.08 -2.03
C LEU A 64 2.25 8.86 -2.53
N LEU A 65 1.62 7.98 -3.29
CA LEU A 65 2.27 6.86 -3.96
C LEU A 65 2.79 7.21 -5.37
N GLY A 66 2.50 8.41 -5.86
CA GLY A 66 2.90 8.86 -7.19
C GLY A 66 2.19 8.11 -8.34
N LEU A 67 0.97 7.66 -8.10
CA LEU A 67 0.21 6.85 -9.07
C LEU A 67 -0.45 7.75 -10.13
N THR A 68 -0.45 7.27 -11.37
CA THR A 68 -1.17 7.85 -12.49
C THR A 68 -2.67 7.55 -12.40
N ASP A 69 -3.50 8.32 -13.10
CA ASP A 69 -4.95 8.06 -13.18
C ASP A 69 -5.26 6.69 -13.78
N LYS A 70 -4.39 6.20 -14.68
CA LYS A 70 -4.50 4.86 -15.24
C LYS A 70 -4.31 3.78 -14.17
N GLU A 71 -3.29 3.91 -13.33
CA GLU A 71 -3.02 2.96 -12.24
C GLU A 71 -4.12 2.99 -11.18
N LYS A 72 -4.62 4.18 -10.84
CA LYS A 72 -5.82 4.31 -10.00
C LYS A 72 -7.01 3.54 -10.57
N GLY A 73 -7.28 3.70 -11.86
CA GLY A 73 -8.33 2.95 -12.55
C GLY A 73 -8.14 1.44 -12.47
N GLN A 74 -6.90 0.97 -12.62
CA GLN A 74 -6.57 -0.45 -12.49
C GLN A 74 -6.80 -0.98 -11.06
N ILE A 75 -6.39 -0.25 -10.04
CA ILE A 75 -6.54 -0.66 -8.63
C ILE A 75 -8.02 -0.72 -8.23
N LEU A 76 -8.82 0.26 -8.67
CA LEU A 76 -10.25 0.32 -8.35
C LEU A 76 -11.09 -0.71 -9.13
N SER A 77 -10.57 -1.22 -10.26
CA SER A 77 -11.23 -2.22 -11.10
C SER A 77 -10.80 -3.67 -10.78
N ILE A 78 -9.93 -3.86 -9.79
CA ILE A 78 -9.58 -5.20 -9.28
C ILE A 78 -10.87 -5.97 -8.94
N ASN A 79 -10.97 -7.19 -9.45
CA ASN A 79 -12.06 -8.14 -9.22
C ASN A 79 -13.44 -7.68 -9.75
N GLN A 80 -13.50 -6.72 -10.67
CA GLN A 80 -14.75 -6.29 -11.31
C GLN A 80 -15.11 -7.05 -12.59
N ALA A 81 -14.14 -7.68 -13.26
CA ALA A 81 -14.33 -8.40 -14.51
C ALA A 81 -14.06 -9.91 -14.36
N ASN A 82 -14.54 -10.49 -13.26
CA ASN A 82 -14.37 -11.91 -12.98
C ASN A 82 -15.21 -12.75 -13.96
N ASP A 83 -14.61 -13.81 -14.51
CA ASP A 83 -15.29 -14.72 -15.45
C ASP A 83 -16.41 -15.49 -14.72
N PRO A 84 -17.68 -15.36 -15.15
CA PRO A 84 -18.80 -16.02 -14.48
C PRO A 84 -18.72 -17.56 -14.50
N ALA A 85 -17.93 -18.15 -15.41
CA ALA A 85 -17.72 -19.59 -15.48
C ALA A 85 -16.66 -20.09 -14.48
N ARG A 86 -15.91 -19.20 -13.83
CA ARG A 86 -14.81 -19.56 -12.92
C ARG A 86 -15.18 -19.26 -11.47
N LYS A 87 -14.85 -20.19 -10.58
CA LYS A 87 -14.97 -20.00 -9.12
C LYS A 87 -13.65 -19.46 -8.58
N TYR A 88 -13.64 -18.19 -8.23
CA TYR A 88 -12.51 -17.54 -7.57
C TYR A 88 -12.61 -17.76 -6.05
N LYS A 89 -11.48 -17.96 -5.37
CA LYS A 89 -11.43 -18.15 -3.89
C LYS A 89 -11.44 -16.82 -3.11
N GLU A 90 -11.95 -15.75 -3.70
CA GLU A 90 -11.86 -14.41 -3.16
C GLU A 90 -13.01 -14.14 -2.17
N VAL A 91 -12.92 -14.78 -1.00
CA VAL A 91 -13.67 -14.45 0.23
C VAL A 91 -12.78 -14.59 1.45
#